data_AF-A0A945Q8I2-F1
#
_entry.id   AF-A0A945Q8I2-F1
#
_cell.length_a   1.000
_cell.length_b   1.000
_cell.length_c   1.000
_cell.angle_alpha   90.00
_cell.angle_beta   90.00
_cell.angle_gamma   90.00
#
_symmetry.space_group_name_H-M   'P 1'
#
loop_
_entity.id
_entity.type
_entity.pdbx_description
1 polymer ?
#
loop_
_entity_poly.entity_id
_entity_poly.type
_entity_poly.pdbx_seq_one_letter_code
_entity_poly.pdbx_strand_id
1 'polypeptide(L)'
;MSSTLILSVIVGYFILLILISYFTGKSDSNDSFFLGDKQSPWYVVAFGMLGATLSGITFISVPGKVDASAFSYMQMTMGFFFGYLIIALVLIPLYYRMNLTSIYGYLKERFGNSSYKTGASYFLLSRLIGASLRLYIVANVLQMAIMDSWGVPYIVTVMITILLIWVYTFRSGIKTIIWT
;
A
#
# COMPACT_ATOMS: atom_id res chain seq x y z
N MET A 1 5.80 19.62 19.27
CA MET A 1 4.60 20.01 18.49
C MET A 1 3.39 19.81 19.36
N SER A 2 2.35 20.66 19.27
CA SER A 2 1.13 20.47 20.06
C SER A 2 0.34 19.25 19.56
N SER A 3 -0.12 18.37 20.45
CA SER A 3 -0.95 17.20 20.10
C SER A 3 -2.21 17.61 19.33
N THR A 4 -2.76 18.79 19.63
CA THR A 4 -3.92 19.36 18.93
C THR A 4 -3.62 19.69 17.47
N LEU A 5 -2.41 20.20 17.18
CA LEU A 5 -2.00 20.49 15.80
C LEU A 5 -1.87 19.19 15.00
N ILE A 6 -1.19 18.18 15.57
CA ILE A 6 -1.02 16.87 14.91
C ILE A 6 -2.39 16.26 14.61
N LEU A 7 -3.30 16.25 15.58
CA LEU A 7 -4.64 15.72 15.39
C LEU A 7 -5.42 16.49 14.31
N SER A 8 -5.34 17.82 14.30
CA SER A 8 -6.03 18.65 13.29
C SER A 8 -5.55 18.34 11.87
N VAL A 9 -4.25 18.10 11.69
CA VAL A 9 -3.66 17.72 10.40
C VAL A 9 -4.14 16.33 9.98
N ILE A 10 -4.13 15.36 10.90
CA ILE A 10 -4.62 13.99 10.64
C ILE A 10 -6.10 14.03 10.22
N VAL A 11 -6.94 14.71 10.99
CA VAL A 11 -8.38 14.83 10.71
C VAL A 11 -8.61 15.54 9.37
N GLY A 12 -7.93 16.66 9.12
CA GLY A 12 -8.03 17.38 7.84
C GLY A 12 -7.62 16.52 6.64
N TYR A 13 -6.57 15.71 6.78
CA TYR A 13 -6.14 14.77 5.76
C TYR A 13 -7.20 13.69 5.48
N PHE A 14 -7.76 13.06 6.51
CA PHE A 14 -8.82 12.07 6.32
C PHE A 14 -10.11 12.68 5.73
N ILE A 15 -10.46 13.92 6.09
CA ILE A 15 -11.57 14.64 5.47
C ILE A 15 -11.30 14.86 3.98
N LEU A 16 -10.09 15.29 3.61
CA LEU A 16 -9.70 15.46 2.20
C LEU A 16 -9.82 14.14 1.43
N LEU A 17 -9.32 13.04 2.00
CA LEU A 17 -9.44 11.70 1.39
C LEU A 17 -10.89 11.27 1.21
N ILE A 18 -11.75 11.49 2.21
CA ILE A 18 -13.18 11.16 2.13
C ILE A 18 -13.86 12.02 1.06
N LEU A 19 -13.52 13.31 0.97
CA LEU A 19 -14.05 14.20 -0.07
C LEU A 19 -13.65 13.73 -1.46
N ILE A 20 -12.36 13.43 -1.69
CA ILE A 20 -11.87 12.88 -2.96
C ILE A 20 -12.64 11.60 -3.28
N SER A 21 -12.72 10.65 -2.34
CA SER A 21 -13.45 9.40 -2.50
C SER A 21 -14.92 9.61 -2.86
N TYR A 22 -15.61 10.56 -2.21
CA TYR A 22 -17.00 10.90 -2.50
C TYR A 22 -17.18 11.46 -3.92
N PHE A 23 -16.28 12.33 -4.38
CA PHE A 23 -16.35 12.88 -5.74
C PHE A 23 -15.95 11.88 -6.83
N THR A 24 -15.06 10.93 -6.53
CA THR A 24 -14.60 9.90 -7.48
C THR A 24 -15.44 8.62 -7.46
N GLY A 25 -16.17 8.34 -6.38
CA GLY A 25 -16.90 7.09 -6.12
C GLY A 25 -18.29 6.97 -6.76
N LYS A 26 -18.50 7.53 -7.96
CA LYS A 26 -19.83 7.65 -8.60
C LYS A 26 -20.29 6.48 -9.47
N SER A 27 -19.62 5.31 -9.44
CA SER A 27 -20.01 4.18 -10.30
C SER A 27 -20.04 2.85 -9.55
N ASP A 28 -21.25 2.31 -9.35
CA ASP A 28 -21.55 1.05 -8.64
C ASP A 28 -21.28 -0.23 -9.46
N SER A 29 -20.53 -0.14 -10.57
CA SER A 29 -20.21 -1.33 -11.37
C SER A 29 -18.95 -2.04 -10.84
N ASN A 30 -18.97 -3.37 -10.79
CA ASN A 30 -17.80 -4.19 -10.45
C ASN A 30 -16.60 -3.87 -11.37
N ASP A 31 -16.84 -3.58 -12.64
CA ASP A 31 -15.79 -3.19 -13.58
C ASP A 31 -15.16 -1.84 -13.22
N SER A 32 -15.96 -0.88 -12.76
CA SER A 32 -15.43 0.39 -12.28
C SER A 32 -14.70 0.25 -10.94
N PHE A 33 -15.14 -0.70 -10.08
CA PHE A 33 -14.49 -1.01 -8.80
C PHE A 33 -13.16 -1.75 -8.95
N PHE A 34 -13.03 -2.67 -9.92
CA PHE A 34 -11.82 -3.50 -10.12
C PHE A 34 -10.91 -3.05 -11.26
N LEU A 35 -11.43 -2.41 -12.31
CA LEU A 35 -10.68 -2.06 -13.53
C LEU A 35 -10.52 -0.55 -13.76
N GLY A 36 -11.24 0.29 -13.01
CA GLY A 36 -11.23 1.74 -13.25
C GLY A 36 -11.66 2.12 -14.67
N ASP A 37 -12.55 1.33 -15.27
CA ASP A 37 -12.99 1.41 -16.68
C ASP A 37 -11.85 1.33 -17.72
N LYS A 38 -10.62 0.95 -17.33
CA LYS A 38 -9.42 0.96 -18.18
C LYS A 38 -9.10 2.31 -18.84
N GLN A 39 -9.66 3.42 -18.34
CA GLN A 39 -9.45 4.77 -18.88
C GLN A 39 -8.50 5.64 -18.05
N SER A 40 -7.91 5.10 -16.98
CA SER A 40 -6.97 5.85 -16.14
C SER A 40 -5.75 6.29 -16.96
N PRO A 41 -5.41 7.59 -17.00
CA PRO A 41 -4.23 8.06 -17.69
C PRO A 41 -2.96 7.39 -17.14
N TRP A 42 -2.03 7.02 -18.02
CA TRP A 42 -0.84 6.23 -17.65
C TRP A 42 -0.01 6.90 -16.53
N TYR A 43 0.05 8.23 -16.49
CA TYR A 43 0.78 8.97 -15.46
C TYR A 43 0.09 8.87 -14.10
N VAL A 44 -1.25 8.87 -14.03
CA VAL A 44 -1.99 8.68 -12.77
C VAL A 44 -1.74 7.27 -12.25
N VAL A 45 -1.75 6.28 -13.14
CA VAL A 45 -1.40 4.90 -12.77
C VAL A 45 0.05 4.81 -12.29
N ALA A 46 0.99 5.46 -12.97
CA ALA A 46 2.40 5.48 -12.56
C ALA A 46 2.59 6.10 -11.17
N PHE A 47 1.97 7.26 -10.90
CA PHE A 47 2.03 7.90 -9.59
C PHE A 47 1.36 7.06 -8.50
N GLY A 48 0.18 6.48 -8.77
CA GLY A 48 -0.50 5.58 -7.84
C GLY A 48 0.32 4.31 -7.56
N MET A 49 1.01 3.75 -8.56
CA MET A 49 1.91 2.62 -8.39
C MET A 49 3.11 2.97 -7.50
N LEU A 50 3.71 4.16 -7.67
CA LEU A 50 4.78 4.63 -6.78
C LEU A 50 4.26 4.74 -5.33
N GLY A 51 3.11 5.37 -5.13
CA GLY A 51 2.45 5.47 -3.83
C GLY A 51 2.18 4.11 -3.18
N ALA A 52 1.72 3.13 -3.96
CA ALA A 52 1.45 1.77 -3.48
C ALA A 52 2.72 0.98 -3.09
N THR A 53 3.87 1.30 -3.69
CA THR A 53 5.15 0.66 -3.37
C THR A 53 5.83 1.26 -2.14
N LEU A 54 5.59 2.53 -1.85
CA LEU A 54 6.14 3.23 -0.70
C LEU A 54 5.21 3.04 0.51
N SER A 55 5.78 3.07 1.72
CA SER A 55 4.99 2.98 2.95
C SER A 55 5.59 3.81 4.07
N GLY A 56 4.86 3.98 5.17
CA GLY A 56 5.37 4.63 6.37
C GLY A 56 6.67 4.00 6.90
N ILE A 57 6.87 2.70 6.67
CA ILE A 57 8.13 2.01 7.00
C ILE A 57 9.28 2.61 6.20
N THR A 58 9.10 2.85 4.90
CA THR A 58 10.14 3.43 4.04
C THR A 58 10.54 4.83 4.54
N PHE A 59 9.56 5.67 4.88
CA PHE A 59 9.81 7.03 5.36
C PHE A 59 10.54 7.10 6.70
N ILE A 60 10.39 6.08 7.56
CA ILE A 60 11.10 6.02 8.84
C ILE A 60 12.46 5.32 8.67
N SER A 61 12.48 4.18 7.97
CA SER A 61 13.66 3.30 7.90
C SER A 61 14.75 3.78 6.96
N VAL A 62 14.42 4.40 5.82
CA VAL A 62 15.45 4.84 4.85
C VAL A 62 16.29 5.98 5.40
N PRO A 63 15.71 7.06 5.99
CA PRO A 63 16.50 8.07 6.67
C PRO A 63 17.34 7.49 7.81
N GLY A 64 16.78 6.58 8.62
CA GLY A 64 17.53 5.90 9.68
C GLY A 64 18.71 5.07 9.16
N LYS A 65 18.58 4.46 7.98
CA LYS A 65 19.71 3.78 7.31
C LYS A 65 20.76 4.76 6.81
N VAL A 66 20.34 5.90 6.26
CA VAL A 66 21.26 6.94 5.80
C VAL A 66 22.01 7.58 6.96
N ASP A 67 21.34 7.81 8.08
CA ASP A 67 21.97 8.28 9.31
C ASP A 67 23.02 7.28 9.83
N ALA A 68 22.67 5.99 9.90
CA ALA A 68 23.55 4.95 10.42
C ALA A 68 24.70 4.54 9.46
N SER A 69 24.52 4.70 8.15
CA SER A 69 25.42 4.10 7.15
C SER A 69 25.57 4.91 5.86
N ALA A 70 25.27 6.21 5.91
CA ALA A 70 25.34 7.14 4.79
C ALA A 70 24.64 6.59 3.53
N PHE A 71 25.26 6.75 2.36
CA PHE A 71 24.67 6.37 1.08
C PHE A 71 24.76 4.87 0.75
N SER A 72 25.06 3.99 1.71
CA SER A 72 25.10 2.54 1.45
C SER A 72 23.77 1.99 0.90
N TYR A 73 22.64 2.57 1.32
CA TYR A 73 21.30 2.24 0.83
C TYR A 73 21.12 2.52 -0.68
N MET A 74 21.94 3.39 -1.27
CA MET A 74 21.86 3.76 -2.68
C MET A 74 22.14 2.56 -3.60
N GLN A 75 23.01 1.63 -3.20
CA GLN A 75 23.28 0.41 -3.95
C GLN A 75 22.01 -0.44 -4.12
N MET A 76 21.21 -0.56 -3.06
CA MET A 76 19.93 -1.27 -3.10
C MET A 76 18.93 -0.57 -4.03
N THR A 77 18.91 0.76 -4.00
CA THR A 77 18.06 1.59 -4.87
C THR A 77 18.42 1.40 -6.35
N MET A 78 19.72 1.37 -6.68
CA MET A 78 20.18 1.05 -8.04
C MET A 78 19.76 -0.37 -8.46
N GLY A 79 19.84 -1.34 -7.54
CA GLY A 79 19.34 -2.70 -7.78
C GLY A 79 17.85 -2.74 -8.13
N PHE A 80 17.02 -1.94 -7.45
CA PHE A 80 15.60 -1.82 -7.77
C PHE A 80 15.36 -1.26 -9.17
N PHE A 81 16.13 -0.25 -9.59
CA PHE A 81 16.02 0.30 -10.95
C PHE A 81 16.18 -0.78 -12.03
N PHE A 82 17.25 -1.59 -11.96
CA PHE A 82 17.45 -2.68 -12.91
C PHE A 82 16.40 -3.79 -12.77
N GLY A 83 15.97 -4.08 -11.55
CA GLY A 83 14.86 -5.02 -11.29
C GLY A 83 13.57 -4.58 -12.00
N TYR A 84 13.23 -3.29 -11.94
CA TYR A 84 12.06 -2.75 -12.64
C TYR A 84 12.19 -2.81 -14.16
N LEU A 85 13.39 -2.65 -14.73
CA LEU A 85 13.61 -2.86 -16.16
C LEU A 85 13.30 -4.31 -16.57
N ILE A 86 13.71 -5.30 -15.76
CA ILE A 86 13.40 -6.71 -16.03
C ILE A 86 11.89 -6.96 -15.91
N ILE A 87 11.24 -6.42 -14.89
CA ILE A 87 9.78 -6.54 -14.72
C ILE A 87 9.06 -5.95 -15.95
N ALA A 88 9.44 -4.74 -16.36
CA ALA A 88 8.78 -4.02 -17.45
C ALA A 88 9.01 -4.66 -18.82
N LEU A 89 10.24 -5.11 -19.11
CA LEU A 89 10.62 -5.58 -20.44
C LEU A 89 10.43 -7.09 -20.64
N VAL A 90 10.38 -7.88 -19.56
CA VAL A 90 10.32 -9.34 -19.63
C VAL A 90 9.04 -9.89 -19.00
N LEU A 91 8.80 -9.57 -17.72
CA LEU A 91 7.73 -10.22 -16.95
C LEU A 91 6.34 -9.72 -17.36
N ILE A 92 6.16 -8.41 -17.51
CA ILE A 92 4.88 -7.83 -17.93
C ILE A 92 4.46 -8.39 -19.31
N PRO A 93 5.28 -8.33 -20.37
CA PRO A 93 4.92 -8.91 -21.67
C PRO A 93 4.58 -10.39 -21.61
N LEU A 94 5.31 -11.18 -20.81
CA LEU A 94 5.04 -12.61 -20.61
C LEU A 94 3.65 -12.84 -20.00
N TYR A 95 3.35 -12.18 -18.88
CA TYR A 95 2.09 -12.39 -18.16
C TYR A 95 0.87 -11.91 -18.96
N TYR A 96 1.03 -10.84 -19.74
CA TYR A 96 -0.02 -10.37 -20.65
C TYR A 96 -0.30 -11.36 -21.76
N ARG A 97 0.73 -11.96 -22.38
CA ARG A 97 0.55 -13.00 -23.42
C ARG A 97 -0.19 -14.23 -22.90
N MET A 98 0.03 -14.58 -21.64
CA MET A 98 -0.60 -15.73 -20.99
C MET A 98 -2.00 -15.44 -20.42
N ASN A 99 -2.48 -14.19 -20.49
CA ASN A 99 -3.78 -13.77 -19.95
C ASN A 99 -4.04 -14.21 -18.50
N LEU A 100 -2.99 -14.16 -17.66
CA LEU A 100 -3.08 -14.62 -16.28
C LEU A 100 -3.82 -13.62 -15.39
N THR A 101 -4.80 -14.09 -14.62
CA THR A 101 -5.47 -13.27 -13.59
C THR A 101 -4.53 -12.94 -12.42
N SER A 102 -3.53 -13.78 -12.16
CA SER A 102 -2.55 -13.64 -11.09
C SER A 102 -1.19 -14.11 -11.56
N ILE A 103 -0.11 -13.44 -11.13
CA ILE A 103 1.27 -13.84 -11.46
C ILE A 103 1.58 -15.28 -11.02
N TYR A 104 0.92 -15.78 -9.97
CA TYR A 104 1.08 -17.16 -9.51
C TYR A 104 0.44 -18.18 -10.47
N GLY A 105 -0.48 -17.75 -11.33
CA GLY A 105 -1.04 -18.59 -12.40
C GLY A 105 0.05 -19.14 -13.33
N TYR A 106 1.15 -18.41 -13.50
CA TYR A 106 2.33 -18.91 -14.21
C TYR A 106 2.88 -20.19 -13.58
N LEU A 107 2.93 -20.27 -12.24
CA LEU A 107 3.40 -21.46 -11.53
C LEU A 107 2.47 -22.66 -11.77
N LYS A 108 1.16 -22.41 -11.94
CA LYS A 108 0.19 -23.45 -12.24
C LYS A 108 0.47 -24.07 -13.61
N GLU A 109 0.66 -23.25 -14.63
CA GLU A 109 0.91 -23.73 -15.99
C GLU A 109 2.29 -24.38 -16.11
N ARG A 110 3.31 -23.79 -15.49
CA ARG A 110 4.69 -24.27 -15.64
C ARG A 110 5.02 -25.48 -14.77
N PHE A 111 4.47 -25.54 -13.55
CA PHE A 111 4.88 -26.49 -12.50
C PHE A 111 3.71 -27.18 -11.78
N GLY A 112 2.47 -26.95 -12.21
CA GLY A 112 1.28 -27.60 -11.67
C GLY A 112 0.68 -26.94 -10.42
N ASN A 113 -0.41 -27.54 -9.95
CA ASN A 113 -1.30 -26.96 -8.93
C ASN A 113 -0.64 -26.79 -7.55
N SER A 114 0.26 -27.70 -7.16
CA SER A 114 0.96 -27.60 -5.88
C SER A 114 1.83 -26.35 -5.82
N SER A 115 2.60 -26.08 -6.88
CA SER A 115 3.44 -24.89 -7.00
C SER A 115 2.63 -23.60 -6.98
N TYR A 116 1.49 -23.58 -7.66
CA TYR A 116 0.53 -22.47 -7.60
C TYR A 116 0.05 -22.20 -6.17
N LYS A 117 -0.47 -23.22 -5.48
CA LYS A 117 -1.00 -23.07 -4.12
C LYS A 117 0.10 -22.64 -3.15
N THR A 118 1.29 -23.21 -3.24
CA THR A 118 2.42 -22.81 -2.39
C THR A 118 2.79 -21.34 -2.63
N GLY A 119 2.98 -20.93 -3.88
CA GLY A 119 3.33 -19.54 -4.22
C GLY A 119 2.26 -18.54 -3.74
N ALA A 120 0.98 -18.83 -4.00
CA ALA A 120 -0.12 -17.98 -3.57
C ALA A 120 -0.25 -17.91 -2.04
N SER A 121 -0.06 -19.03 -1.32
CA SER A 121 -0.09 -19.06 0.15
C SER A 121 1.05 -18.23 0.76
N TYR A 122 2.28 -18.35 0.24
CA TYR A 122 3.41 -17.53 0.69
C TYR A 122 3.19 -16.04 0.40
N PHE A 123 2.55 -15.70 -0.71
CA PHE A 123 2.16 -14.33 -1.00
C PHE A 123 1.17 -13.80 0.04
N LEU A 124 0.10 -14.55 0.33
CA LEU A 124 -0.88 -14.12 1.33
C LEU A 124 -0.25 -13.97 2.71
N LEU A 125 0.61 -14.91 3.11
CA LEU A 125 1.32 -14.85 4.38
C LEU A 125 2.25 -13.63 4.47
N SER A 126 3.10 -13.43 3.46
CA SER A 126 4.01 -12.28 3.42
C SER A 126 3.26 -10.95 3.36
N ARG A 127 2.14 -10.90 2.63
CA ARG A 127 1.27 -9.72 2.56
C ARG A 127 0.63 -9.41 3.90
N LEU A 128 0.15 -10.43 4.63
CA LEU A 128 -0.44 -10.30 5.95
C LEU A 128 0.60 -9.77 6.95
N ILE A 129 1.78 -10.40 7.02
CA ILE A 129 2.87 -9.97 7.91
C ILE A 129 3.26 -8.53 7.61
N GLY A 130 3.49 -8.20 6.33
CA GLY A 130 3.88 -6.86 5.92
C GLY A 130 2.80 -5.80 6.19
N ALA A 131 1.51 -6.16 6.14
CA ALA A 131 0.42 -5.26 6.51
C ALA A 131 0.35 -5.05 8.04
N SER A 132 0.48 -6.11 8.83
CA SER A 132 0.49 -6.04 10.29
C SER A 132 1.65 -5.20 10.83
N LEU A 133 2.86 -5.33 10.26
CA LEU A 133 4.03 -4.52 10.65
C LEU A 133 3.83 -3.03 10.32
N ARG A 134 3.25 -2.72 9.16
CA ARG A 134 2.90 -1.34 8.79
C ARG A 134 1.91 -0.75 9.78
N LEU A 135 0.85 -1.50 10.13
CA LEU A 135 -0.14 -1.07 11.11
C LEU A 135 0.48 -0.87 12.49
N TYR A 136 1.34 -1.79 12.92
CA TYR A 136 2.07 -1.68 14.19
C TYR A 136 2.87 -0.37 14.27
N ILE A 137 3.64 -0.03 13.23
CA ILE A 137 4.44 1.19 13.21
C ILE A 137 3.55 2.43 13.25
N VAL A 138 2.48 2.48 12.44
CA VAL A 138 1.54 3.62 12.44
C VAL A 138 0.87 3.78 13.81
N ALA A 139 0.41 2.69 14.42
CA ALA A 139 -0.22 2.73 15.74
C ALA A 139 0.76 3.19 16.83
N ASN A 140 2.04 2.79 16.77
CA ASN A 140 3.06 3.27 17.70
C ASN A 140 3.34 4.76 17.55
N VAL A 141 3.43 5.26 16.32
CA VAL A 141 3.62 6.69 16.08
C VAL A 141 2.43 7.48 16.62
N LEU A 142 1.20 7.02 16.37
CA LEU A 142 -0.01 7.66 16.91
C LEU A 142 -0.06 7.60 18.44
N GLN A 143 0.37 6.48 19.03
CA GLN A 143 0.43 6.30 20.48
C GLN A 143 1.35 7.35 21.11
N MET A 144 2.61 7.39 20.68
CA MET A 144 3.63 8.27 21.24
C MET A 144 3.34 9.75 20.96
N ALA A 145 2.77 10.06 19.81
CA ALA A 145 2.54 11.45 19.41
C ALA A 145 1.32 12.10 20.09
N ILE A 146 0.30 11.32 20.45
CA ILE A 146 -0.99 11.85 20.92
C ILE A 146 -1.53 11.07 22.12
N MET A 147 -1.70 9.76 21.96
CA MET A 147 -2.55 8.96 22.87
C MET A 147 -1.93 8.80 24.26
N ASP A 148 -0.60 8.72 24.36
CA ASP A 148 0.13 8.69 25.63
C ASP A 148 -0.12 9.96 26.45
N SER A 149 -0.12 11.13 25.81
CA SER A 149 -0.40 12.40 26.48
C SER A 149 -1.83 12.51 27.03
N TRP A 150 -2.74 11.67 26.53
CA TRP A 150 -4.14 11.62 26.93
C TRP A 150 -4.46 10.42 27.82
N GLY A 151 -3.46 9.61 28.18
CA GLY A 151 -3.65 8.41 29.01
C GLY A 151 -4.44 7.29 28.32
N VAL A 152 -4.54 7.29 26.99
CA VAL A 152 -5.30 6.29 26.23
C VAL A 152 -4.47 5.00 26.09
N PRO A 153 -4.99 3.82 26.49
CA PRO A 153 -4.27 2.56 26.38
C PRO A 153 -3.99 2.16 24.92
N TYR A 154 -2.84 1.53 24.68
CA TYR A 154 -2.39 1.11 23.35
C TYR A 154 -3.42 0.26 22.57
N ILE A 155 -4.15 -0.62 23.28
CA ILE A 155 -5.20 -1.46 22.67
C ILE A 155 -6.28 -0.59 21.99
N VAL A 156 -6.64 0.55 22.60
CA VAL A 156 -7.66 1.47 22.07
C VAL A 156 -7.13 2.16 20.81
N THR A 157 -5.86 2.59 20.82
CA THR A 157 -5.20 3.20 19.66
C THR A 157 -5.14 2.26 18.46
N VAL A 158 -4.82 0.98 18.68
CA VAL A 158 -4.83 -0.04 17.64
C VAL A 158 -6.23 -0.23 17.07
N MET A 159 -7.25 -0.34 17.93
CA MET A 159 -8.64 -0.51 17.50
C MET A 159 -9.15 0.68 16.68
N ILE A 160 -8.85 1.92 17.11
CA ILE A 160 -9.18 3.13 16.36
C ILE A 160 -8.49 3.13 15.00
N THR A 161 -7.20 2.77 14.95
CA THR A 161 -6.43 2.72 13.70
C THR A 161 -7.02 1.71 12.72
N ILE A 162 -7.36 0.51 13.19
CA ILE A 162 -8.02 -0.52 12.37
C ILE A 162 -9.38 -0.01 11.86
N LEU A 163 -10.18 0.61 12.74
CA LEU A 163 -11.50 1.13 12.38
C LEU A 163 -11.40 2.23 11.31
N LEU A 164 -10.45 3.16 11.43
CA LEU A 164 -10.23 4.21 10.43
C LEU A 164 -9.82 3.63 9.07
N ILE A 165 -8.87 2.68 9.07
CA ILE A 165 -8.45 1.99 7.84
C ILE A 165 -9.64 1.23 7.22
N TRP A 166 -10.43 0.56 8.05
CA TRP A 166 -11.60 -0.19 7.59
C TRP A 166 -12.66 0.73 7.00
N VAL A 167 -13.01 1.83 7.65
CA VAL A 167 -13.98 2.82 7.13
C VAL A 167 -13.53 3.36 5.77
N TYR A 168 -12.24 3.68 5.64
CA TYR A 168 -11.68 4.17 4.39
C TYR A 168 -11.67 3.10 3.30
N THR A 169 -11.27 1.86 3.62
CA THR A 169 -11.09 0.79 2.63
C THR A 169 -12.41 0.14 2.22
N PHE A 170 -13.35 -0.04 3.16
CA PHE A 170 -14.64 -0.70 2.91
C PHE A 170 -15.52 0.05 1.90
N ARG A 171 -15.37 1.38 1.81
CA ARG A 171 -16.11 2.21 0.85
C ARG A 171 -15.31 2.63 -0.39
N SER A 172 -14.03 2.31 -0.47
CA SER A 172 -13.14 2.78 -1.54
C SER A 172 -12.81 1.67 -2.54
N GLY A 173 -13.26 1.81 -3.79
CA GLY A 173 -12.85 0.94 -4.89
C GLY A 173 -11.48 1.27 -5.46
N ILE A 174 -10.99 0.49 -6.43
CA ILE A 174 -9.66 0.72 -7.07
C ILE A 174 -9.57 2.12 -7.69
N LYS A 175 -10.68 2.70 -8.18
CA LYS A 175 -10.71 4.11 -8.61
C LYS A 175 -10.24 5.04 -7.51
N THR A 176 -10.81 4.97 -6.30
CA THR A 176 -10.40 5.83 -5.19
C THR A 176 -8.92 5.63 -4.86
N ILE A 177 -8.44 4.38 -4.82
CA ILE A 177 -7.03 4.05 -4.50
C ILE A 177 -6.05 4.62 -5.54
N ILE A 178 -6.44 4.73 -6.80
CA ILE A 178 -5.57 5.31 -7.84
C ILE A 178 -5.46 6.85 -7.68
N TRP A 179 -6.50 7.49 -7.17
CA TRP A 179 -6.59 8.95 -7.02
C TRP A 179 -6.14 9.46 -5.63
N THR A 180 -5.87 8.57 -4.68
CA THR A 180 -5.38 8.89 -3.33
C THR A 180 -4.00 8.30 -3.09
#